data_AF-A0A820N8Y3-F1
#
_entry.id   AF-A0A820N8Y3-F1
#
_cell.length_a   1.000
_cell.length_b   1.000
_cell.length_c   1.000
_cell.angle_alpha   90.00
_cell.angle_beta   90.00
_cell.angle_gamma   90.00
#
_symmetry.space_group_name_H-M   'P 1'
#
loop_
_entity.id
_entity.type
_entity.pdbx_description
1 polymer ?
#
loop_
_entity_poly.entity_id
_entity_poly.type
_entity_poly.pdbx_seq_one_letter_code
_entity_poly.pdbx_strand_id
1 'polypeptide(L)'
;LERFCEPLYNSDPVGMLESIPGLINAVRMIHSISQYYNTSERMTSLFVKITNQMIATSKMYITDNYTQTIWSQNQAHVISKLRDCIKLNEEYQRCFHLTKTKLALTPSERQFDFSEMYIFGKFDAFVRRCEKIIDMFIKMNIYLDL
;
A
#
# COMPACT_ATOMS: atom_id res chain seq x y z
N LEU A 1 -17.61 0.56 6.91
CA LEU A 1 -16.22 1.03 6.68
C LEU A 1 -15.24 0.34 7.62
N GLU A 2 -15.47 0.37 8.93
CA GLU A 2 -14.57 -0.23 9.92
C GLU A 2 -14.25 -1.72 9.66
N ARG A 3 -15.25 -2.57 9.38
CA ARG A 3 -15.03 -4.01 9.07
C ARG A 3 -14.16 -4.31 7.84
N PHE A 4 -14.01 -3.38 6.90
CA PHE A 4 -13.19 -3.59 5.69
C PHE A 4 -11.76 -3.08 5.85
N CYS A 5 -11.56 -2.11 6.75
CA CYS A 5 -10.24 -1.64 7.12
C CYS A 5 -9.63 -2.49 8.24
N GLU A 6 -10.41 -3.34 8.91
CA GLU A 6 -9.96 -4.21 10.01
C GLU A 6 -8.71 -5.07 9.66
N PRO A 7 -8.60 -5.68 8.46
CA PRO A 7 -7.36 -6.36 8.06
C PRO A 7 -6.16 -5.40 7.94
N LEU A 8 -6.38 -4.12 7.63
CA LEU A 8 -5.31 -3.12 7.56
C LEU A 8 -4.77 -2.72 8.95
N TYR A 9 -5.55 -2.95 10.00
CA TYR A 9 -5.16 -2.67 11.38
C TYR A 9 -4.56 -3.89 12.09
N ASN A 10 -4.94 -5.10 11.69
CA ASN A 10 -4.60 -6.34 12.38
C ASN A 10 -3.63 -7.26 11.63
N SER A 11 -3.18 -6.88 10.43
CA SER A 11 -2.25 -7.68 9.62
C SER A 11 -0.98 -6.91 9.27
N ASP A 12 0.13 -7.63 9.12
CA ASP A 12 1.37 -7.09 8.58
C ASP A 12 1.27 -6.90 7.05
N PRO A 13 2.27 -6.27 6.39
CA PRO A 13 2.27 -6.10 4.94
C PRO A 13 2.10 -7.39 4.14
N VAL A 14 2.54 -8.53 4.66
CA VAL A 14 2.39 -9.83 3.99
C VAL A 14 0.93 -10.30 4.04
N GLY A 15 0.30 -10.26 5.21
CA GLY A 15 -1.12 -10.59 5.37
C GLY A 15 -2.05 -9.62 4.64
N MET A 16 -1.64 -8.35 4.49
CA MET A 16 -2.42 -7.38 3.70
C MET A 16 -2.49 -7.72 2.22
N LEU A 17 -1.46 -8.34 1.63
CA LEU A 17 -1.42 -8.68 0.20
C LEU A 17 -2.64 -9.50 -0.23
N GLU A 18 -3.01 -10.50 0.58
CA GLU A 18 -4.16 -11.37 0.31
C GLU A 18 -5.50 -10.63 0.40
N SER A 19 -5.55 -9.55 1.20
CA SER A 19 -6.76 -8.78 1.46
C SER A 19 -6.99 -7.62 0.49
N ILE A 20 -5.96 -7.18 -0.25
CA ILE A 20 -6.03 -6.03 -1.17
C ILE A 20 -7.15 -6.18 -2.23
N PRO A 21 -7.29 -7.32 -2.94
CA PRO A 21 -8.34 -7.46 -3.95
C PRO A 21 -9.75 -7.27 -3.36
N GLY A 22 -9.97 -7.84 -2.17
CA GLY A 22 -11.23 -7.69 -1.43
C GLY A 22 -11.49 -6.25 -1.00
N LEU A 23 -10.45 -5.56 -0.51
CA LEU A 23 -10.52 -4.16 -0.12
C LEU A 23 -10.90 -3.26 -1.30
N ILE A 24 -10.22 -3.38 -2.44
CA ILE A 24 -10.52 -2.55 -3.62
C ILE A 24 -11.95 -2.80 -4.11
N ASN A 25 -12.40 -4.05 -4.15
CA ASN A 25 -13.78 -4.35 -4.53
C ASN A 25 -14.80 -3.79 -3.52
N ALA A 26 -14.50 -3.82 -2.22
CA ALA A 26 -15.35 -3.19 -1.21
C ALA A 26 -15.44 -1.67 -1.41
N VAL A 27 -14.32 -1.00 -1.71
CA VAL A 27 -14.29 0.43 -2.03
C VAL A 27 -15.10 0.73 -3.30
N ARG A 28 -15.03 -0.13 -4.33
CA ARG A 28 -15.88 -0.03 -5.54
C ARG A 28 -17.37 -0.14 -5.19
N MET A 29 -17.74 -1.10 -4.37
CA MET A 29 -19.14 -1.26 -3.92
C MET A 29 -19.61 -0.01 -3.17
N ILE A 30 -18.80 0.54 -2.27
CA ILE A 30 -19.10 1.80 -1.56
C ILE A 30 -19.32 2.95 -2.54
N HIS A 31 -18.45 3.11 -3.54
CA HIS A 31 -18.60 4.16 -4.56
C HIS A 31 -19.92 4.02 -5.34
N SER A 32 -20.31 2.78 -5.65
CA SER A 32 -21.53 2.49 -6.40
C SER A 32 -22.81 2.76 -5.59
N ILE A 33 -22.87 2.31 -4.33
CA ILE A 33 -24.11 2.31 -3.54
C ILE A 33 -24.26 3.50 -2.60
N SER A 34 -23.15 4.11 -2.16
CA SER A 34 -23.19 5.14 -1.13
C SER A 34 -23.62 6.48 -1.71
N GLN A 35 -24.52 7.16 -1.00
CA GLN A 35 -24.85 8.57 -1.26
C GLN A 35 -23.82 9.54 -0.67
N TYR A 36 -23.04 9.12 0.32
CA TYR A 36 -22.02 9.97 0.95
C TYR A 36 -20.68 9.92 0.21
N TYR A 37 -20.32 8.74 -0.31
CA TYR A 37 -19.10 8.50 -1.08
C TYR A 37 -19.36 8.53 -2.59
N ASN A 38 -20.33 9.31 -3.06
CA ASN A 38 -20.67 9.43 -4.48
C ASN A 38 -19.83 10.48 -5.24
N THR A 39 -18.95 11.21 -4.55
CA THR A 39 -18.07 12.22 -5.16
C THR A 39 -16.61 11.76 -5.19
N SER A 40 -15.89 12.25 -6.19
CA SER A 40 -14.47 11.97 -6.38
C SER A 40 -13.61 12.39 -5.20
N GLU A 41 -13.93 13.49 -4.52
CA GLU A 41 -13.18 13.99 -3.37
C GLU A 41 -13.29 13.08 -2.16
N ARG A 42 -14.51 12.58 -1.87
CA ARG A 42 -14.76 11.67 -0.74
C ARG A 42 -14.12 10.32 -0.97
N MET A 43 -14.17 9.81 -2.21
CA MET A 43 -13.48 8.58 -2.60
C MET A 43 -11.97 8.72 -2.55
N THR A 44 -11.41 9.80 -3.10
CA THR A 44 -9.98 10.10 -3.02
C THR A 44 -9.53 10.17 -1.55
N SER A 45 -10.31 10.84 -0.69
CA SER A 45 -10.02 10.92 0.74
C SER A 45 -10.03 9.54 1.43
N LEU A 46 -10.93 8.64 1.04
CA LEU A 46 -10.97 7.27 1.54
C LEU A 46 -9.72 6.48 1.13
N PHE A 47 -9.35 6.54 -0.15
CA PHE A 47 -8.13 5.92 -0.66
C PHE A 47 -6.87 6.47 0.02
N VAL A 48 -6.78 7.79 0.23
CA VAL A 48 -5.68 8.42 0.97
C VAL A 48 -5.56 7.86 2.39
N LYS A 49 -6.68 7.64 3.09
CA LYS A 49 -6.68 7.03 4.43
C LYS A 49 -6.17 5.59 4.40
N ILE A 50 -6.62 4.80 3.43
CA ILE A 50 -6.15 3.42 3.21
C ILE A 50 -4.62 3.42 2.96
N THR A 51 -4.15 4.27 2.05
CA THR A 51 -2.72 4.39 1.75
C THR A 51 -1.90 4.78 3.00
N ASN A 52 -2.37 5.76 3.76
CA ASN A 52 -1.67 6.18 4.99
C ASN A 52 -1.58 5.02 6.00
N GLN A 53 -2.64 4.21 6.11
CA GLN A 53 -2.65 3.04 6.99
C GLN A 53 -1.64 1.97 6.53
N MET A 54 -1.60 1.65 5.23
CA MET A 54 -0.62 0.72 4.67
C MET A 54 0.83 1.18 4.92
N ILE A 55 1.10 2.49 4.77
CA ILE A 55 2.41 3.07 5.08
C ILE A 55 2.72 2.95 6.59
N ALA A 56 1.76 3.25 7.46
CA ALA A 56 1.94 3.14 8.90
C ALA A 56 2.26 1.70 9.32
N THR A 57 1.52 0.72 8.80
CA THR A 57 1.77 -0.69 9.09
C THR A 57 3.09 -1.18 8.49
N SER A 58 3.45 -0.72 7.29
CA SER A 58 4.77 -0.98 6.70
C SER A 58 5.91 -0.47 7.59
N LYS A 59 5.77 0.73 8.17
CA LYS A 59 6.75 1.29 9.10
C LYS A 59 6.86 0.47 10.39
N MET A 60 5.73 0.04 10.96
CA MET A 60 5.73 -0.83 12.14
C MET A 60 6.44 -2.15 11.84
N TYR A 61 6.13 -2.76 10.69
CA TYR A 61 6.72 -4.03 10.27
C TYR A 61 8.24 -3.95 10.10
N ILE A 62 8.76 -2.93 9.39
CA ILE A 62 10.21 -2.79 9.17
C ILE A 62 11.00 -2.42 10.44
N THR A 63 10.32 -1.96 11.50
CA THR A 63 10.95 -1.52 12.77
C THR A 63 10.63 -2.43 13.96
N ASP A 64 10.08 -3.61 13.73
CA ASP A 64 9.60 -4.52 14.80
C ASP A 64 8.72 -3.78 15.80
N ASN A 65 7.63 -3.17 15.32
CA ASN A 65 6.74 -2.34 16.13
C ASN A 65 7.46 -1.19 16.84
N TYR A 66 8.37 -0.51 16.13
CA TYR A 66 9.21 0.57 16.64
C TYR A 66 10.18 0.19 17.76
N THR A 67 10.39 -1.10 18.02
CA THR A 67 11.35 -1.56 19.04
C THR A 67 12.79 -1.55 18.53
N GLN A 68 12.98 -1.60 17.21
CA GLN A 68 14.31 -1.61 16.59
C GLN A 68 14.42 -0.63 15.43
N THR A 69 15.62 -0.12 15.21
CA THR A 69 15.94 0.60 13.97
C THR A 69 16.22 -0.39 12.85
N ILE A 70 16.16 0.08 11.60
CA ILE A 70 16.57 -0.73 10.44
C ILE A 70 18.08 -1.07 10.44
N TRP A 71 18.89 -0.32 11.20
CA TRP A 71 20.35 -0.49 11.25
C TRP A 71 20.80 -1.44 12.36
N SER A 72 19.95 -1.67 13.36
CA SER A 72 20.23 -2.55 14.52
C SER A 72 19.77 -3.99 14.29
N GLN A 73 19.03 -4.25 13.22
CA GLN A 73 18.52 -5.57 12.86
C GLN A 73 19.47 -6.29 11.87
N ASN A 74 19.29 -7.61 11.72
CA ASN A 74 19.96 -8.37 10.66
C ASN A 74 19.60 -7.81 9.27
N GLN A 75 20.61 -7.48 8.46
CA GLN A 75 20.41 -6.84 7.16
C GLN A 75 19.53 -7.65 6.20
N ALA A 76 19.76 -8.97 6.10
CA ALA A 76 18.98 -9.83 5.21
C ALA A 76 17.49 -9.83 5.60
N HIS A 77 17.21 -9.82 6.90
CA HIS A 77 15.85 -9.73 7.42
C HIS A 77 15.19 -8.38 7.08
N VAL A 78 15.91 -7.26 7.27
CA VAL A 78 15.40 -5.93 6.91
C VAL A 78 15.17 -5.80 5.41
N ILE A 79 16.08 -6.29 4.58
CA ILE A 79 15.90 -6.31 3.12
C ILE A 79 14.63 -7.07 2.74
N SER A 80 14.37 -8.22 3.36
CA SER A 80 13.14 -8.98 3.14
C SER A 80 11.90 -8.14 3.47
N LYS A 81 11.87 -7.53 4.65
CA LYS A 81 10.73 -6.69 5.08
C LYS A 81 10.49 -5.50 4.16
N LEU A 82 11.57 -4.85 3.70
CA LEU A 82 11.49 -3.74 2.75
C LEU A 82 10.89 -4.21 1.42
N ARG A 83 11.31 -5.38 0.91
CA ARG A 83 10.74 -5.97 -0.31
C ARG A 83 9.26 -6.30 -0.17
N ASP A 84 8.82 -6.80 0.98
CA ASP A 84 7.40 -7.05 1.24
C ASP A 84 6.58 -5.75 1.17
N CYS A 85 7.10 -4.65 1.73
CA CYS A 85 6.45 -3.34 1.64
C CYS A 85 6.38 -2.81 0.20
N ILE A 86 7.40 -3.09 -0.63
CA ILE A 86 7.40 -2.73 -2.06
C ILE A 86 6.29 -3.49 -2.78
N LYS A 87 6.25 -4.82 -2.61
CA LYS A 87 5.21 -5.68 -3.19
C LYS A 87 3.80 -5.25 -2.77
N LEU A 88 3.63 -4.81 -1.52
CA LEU A 88 2.35 -4.31 -1.03
C LEU A 88 1.83 -3.12 -1.87
N ASN A 89 2.70 -2.15 -2.19
CA ASN A 89 2.33 -1.01 -3.02
C ASN A 89 2.06 -1.44 -4.48
N GLU A 90 2.88 -2.34 -5.03
CA GLU A 90 2.69 -2.87 -6.38
C GLU A 90 1.33 -3.55 -6.53
N GLU A 91 0.97 -4.43 -5.60
CA GLU A 91 -0.30 -5.16 -5.61
C GLU A 91 -1.50 -4.23 -5.39
N TYR A 92 -1.35 -3.24 -4.51
CA TYR A 92 -2.37 -2.22 -4.25
C TYR A 92 -2.69 -1.42 -5.51
N GLN A 93 -1.65 -0.92 -6.20
CA GLN A 93 -1.81 -0.22 -7.46
C GLN A 93 -2.37 -1.15 -8.54
N ARG A 94 -1.86 -2.38 -8.67
CA ARG A 94 -2.35 -3.34 -9.67
C ARG A 94 -3.85 -3.59 -9.53
N CYS A 95 -4.33 -3.84 -8.30
CA CYS A 95 -5.75 -4.08 -8.05
C CYS A 95 -6.63 -2.85 -8.32
N PHE A 96 -6.13 -1.65 -7.99
CA PHE A 96 -6.81 -0.40 -8.32
C PHE A 96 -6.97 -0.24 -9.83
N HIS A 97 -5.87 -0.37 -10.59
CA HIS A 97 -5.88 -0.24 -12.04
C HIS A 97 -6.75 -1.28 -12.72
N LEU A 98 -6.70 -2.55 -12.28
CA LEU A 98 -7.59 -3.60 -12.79
C LEU A 98 -9.06 -3.26 -12.60
N THR A 99 -9.40 -2.69 -11.45
CA THR A 99 -10.78 -2.26 -11.16
C THR A 99 -11.19 -1.08 -12.04
N LYS A 100 -10.30 -0.10 -12.21
CA LYS A 100 -10.51 1.05 -13.10
C LYS A 100 -10.72 0.60 -14.55
N THR A 101 -9.92 -0.33 -15.06
CA THR A 101 -10.08 -0.91 -16.41
C THR A 101 -11.42 -1.64 -16.56
N LYS A 102 -11.84 -2.44 -15.58
CA LYS A 102 -13.14 -3.13 -15.61
C LYS A 102 -14.31 -2.14 -15.65
N LEU A 103 -14.23 -1.04 -14.89
CA LEU A 103 -15.25 0.01 -14.88
C LEU A 103 -15.32 0.75 -16.21
N ALA A 104 -14.18 0.97 -16.88
CA ALA A 104 -14.13 1.61 -18.19
C ALA A 104 -14.85 0.78 -19.28
N LEU A 105 -14.92 -0.55 -19.13
CA LEU A 105 -15.69 -1.44 -20.00
C LEU A 105 -17.19 -1.41 -19.72
N THR A 106 -17.62 -0.79 -18.61
CA THR A 106 -19.03 -0.69 -18.19
C THR A 106 -19.42 0.77 -17.95
N PRO A 107 -19.69 1.57 -19.00
CA PRO A 107 -19.90 3.02 -18.86
C PRO A 107 -21.11 3.42 -18.00
N SER A 108 -22.05 2.51 -17.76
CA SER A 108 -23.20 2.73 -16.88
C SER A 108 -22.84 2.72 -15.38
N GLU A 109 -21.68 2.17 -15.01
CA GLU A 109 -21.18 2.22 -13.63
C GLU A 109 -20.39 3.51 -13.37
N ARG A 110 -20.34 3.94 -12.10
CA ARG A 110 -19.53 5.09 -11.70
C ARG A 110 -18.05 4.80 -11.85
N GLN A 111 -17.34 5.65 -12.57
CA GLN A 111 -15.94 5.45 -12.94
C GLN A 111 -14.97 5.81 -11.81
N PHE A 112 -13.82 5.14 -11.78
CA PHE A 112 -12.71 5.46 -10.88
C PHE A 112 -11.82 6.54 -11.48
N ASP A 113 -12.39 7.73 -11.67
CA ASP A 113 -11.66 8.89 -12.18
C ASP A 113 -11.17 9.77 -11.02
N PHE A 114 -10.19 9.24 -10.30
CA PHE A 114 -9.58 9.87 -9.13
C PHE A 114 -8.10 10.15 -9.40
N SER A 115 -7.57 11.19 -8.77
CA SER A 115 -6.15 11.53 -8.91
C SER A 115 -5.27 10.54 -8.16
N GLU A 116 -4.61 9.69 -8.95
CA GLU A 116 -3.68 8.67 -8.49
C GLU A 116 -2.48 9.27 -7.73
N MET A 117 -2.07 10.49 -8.08
CA MET A 117 -1.00 11.20 -7.36
C MET A 117 -1.37 11.44 -5.87
N TYR A 118 -2.62 11.79 -5.58
CA TYR A 118 -3.06 11.93 -4.19
C TYR A 118 -3.14 10.58 -3.47
N ILE A 119 -3.55 9.53 -4.19
CA ILE A 119 -3.76 8.20 -3.61
C ILE A 119 -2.42 7.49 -3.34
N PHE A 120 -1.53 7.43 -4.33
CA PHE A 120 -0.31 6.61 -4.30
C PHE A 120 0.96 7.39 -4.06
N GLY A 121 1.01 8.69 -4.38
CA GLY A 121 2.27 9.45 -4.42
C GLY A 121 3.07 9.41 -3.10
N LYS A 122 2.39 9.37 -1.95
CA LYS A 122 3.05 9.17 -0.64
C LYS A 122 3.64 7.78 -0.48
N PHE A 123 2.95 6.73 -0.93
CA PHE A 123 3.43 5.37 -0.86
C PHE A 123 4.57 5.13 -1.84
N ASP A 124 4.49 5.69 -3.06
CA ASP A 124 5.59 5.64 -4.03
C ASP A 124 6.85 6.31 -3.48
N ALA A 125 6.70 7.45 -2.81
CA ALA A 125 7.81 8.12 -2.14
C ALA A 125 8.38 7.31 -0.96
N PHE A 126 7.59 6.44 -0.34
CA PHE A 126 8.04 5.51 0.69
C PHE A 126 8.77 4.30 0.07
N VAL A 127 8.22 3.71 -0.99
CA VAL A 127 8.84 2.62 -1.77
C VAL A 127 10.20 3.03 -2.30
N ARG A 128 10.32 4.22 -2.91
CA ARG A 128 11.61 4.75 -3.37
C ARG A 128 12.66 4.88 -2.26
N ARG A 129 12.23 5.11 -1.01
CA ARG A 129 13.15 5.12 0.14
C ARG A 129 13.55 3.70 0.54
N CYS A 130 12.62 2.75 0.49
CA CYS A 130 12.91 1.33 0.74
C CYS A 130 13.94 0.79 -0.25
N GLU A 131 13.77 1.06 -1.54
CA GLU A 131 14.73 0.68 -2.60
C GLU A 131 16.13 1.23 -2.32
N LYS A 132 16.24 2.53 -2.00
CA LYS A 132 17.52 3.15 -1.65
C LYS A 132 18.20 2.52 -0.44
N ILE A 133 17.42 2.10 0.56
CA ILE A 133 17.95 1.42 1.75
C ILE A 133 18.45 0.03 1.38
N ILE A 134 17.70 -0.72 0.56
CA ILE A 134 18.13 -2.02 0.04
C ILE A 134 19.45 -1.87 -0.73
N ASP A 135 19.55 -0.90 -1.64
CA ASP A 135 20.76 -0.63 -2.41
C ASP A 135 21.96 -0.31 -1.52
N MET A 136 21.74 0.44 -0.43
CA MET A 136 22.76 0.76 0.55
C MET A 136 23.28 -0.49 1.26
N PHE A 137 22.39 -1.38 1.71
CA PHE A 137 22.80 -2.65 2.33
C PHE A 137 23.57 -3.56 1.36
N ILE A 138 23.13 -3.66 0.10
CA ILE A 138 23.83 -4.45 -0.91
C ILE A 138 25.25 -3.91 -1.11
N LYS A 139 25.41 -2.59 -1.25
CA LYS A 139 26.73 -1.96 -1.41
C LYS A 139 27.62 -2.19 -0.20
N MET A 140 27.09 -2.07 1.02
CA MET A 140 27.85 -2.31 2.25
C MET A 140 28.42 -3.73 2.29
N ASN A 141 27.64 -4.74 1.91
CA ASN A 141 28.12 -6.13 1.88
C ASN A 141 29.25 -6.31 0.85
N ILE A 142 29.13 -5.72 -0.34
CA ILE A 142 30.21 -5.76 -1.35
C ILE A 142 31.53 -5.19 -0.80
N TYR A 143 31.48 -4.11 -0.01
CA TYR A 143 32.69 -3.53 0.59
C TYR A 143 33.24 -4.31 1.78
N LEU A 144 32.40 -5.08 2.48
CA LEU A 144 32.83 -5.93 3.61
C LEU A 144 33.42 -7.27 3.14
N ASP A 145 33.05 -7.72 1.94
CA ASP A 145 33.57 -8.93 1.30
C ASP A 145 34.88 -8.68 0.50
N LEU A 146 35.37 -7.43 0.45
CA LEU A 146 36.66 -7.01 -0.14
C LEU A 146 37.76 -6.87 0.93
#